data_AF-A0A2T7UQY6-F1
#
_entry.id   AF-A0A2T7UQY6-F1
#
_cell.length_a   1.000
_cell.length_b   1.000
_cell.length_c   1.000
_cell.angle_alpha   90.00
_cell.angle_beta   90.00
_cell.angle_gamma   90.00
#
_symmetry.space_group_name_H-M   'P 1'
#
loop_
_entity.id
_entity.type
_entity.pdbx_description
1 polymer ?
#
loop_
_entity_poly.entity_id
_entity_poly.type
_entity_poly.pdbx_seq_one_letter_code
_entity_poly.pdbx_strand_id
1 'polypeptide(L)'
;MLRFAPLALSALLLAGCGTVAPEAPALLPLDEIAARTAGAADSTRGEAASRELAWRASALRARAAALRRGGVESQERADLLRRAAAMSRDER
;
A
#
# COMPACT_ATOMS: atom_id res chain seq x y z
N MET A 1 20.18 0.33 -44.63
CA MET A 1 19.95 1.76 -44.38
C MET A 1 18.61 1.94 -43.69
N LEU A 2 18.54 1.84 -42.36
CA LEU A 2 17.31 2.11 -41.59
C LEU A 2 17.61 3.25 -40.62
N ARG A 3 17.48 4.49 -41.11
CA ARG A 3 17.84 5.74 -40.41
C ARG A 3 16.62 6.66 -40.23
N PHE A 4 15.43 6.09 -39.96
CA PHE A 4 14.19 6.88 -39.82
C PHE A 4 13.34 6.53 -38.58
N ALA A 5 13.79 5.61 -37.73
CA ALA A 5 13.06 5.25 -36.51
C ALA A 5 12.91 6.34 -35.43
N PRO A 6 13.85 7.31 -35.23
CA PRO A 6 13.76 8.19 -34.06
C PRO A 6 12.70 9.30 -34.20
N LEU A 7 12.31 9.69 -35.41
CA LEU A 7 11.34 10.77 -35.63
C LEU A 7 9.88 10.34 -35.38
N ALA A 8 9.55 9.08 -35.64
CA ALA A 8 8.20 8.55 -35.41
C ALA A 8 7.88 8.41 -33.91
N LEU A 9 8.90 8.12 -33.08
CA LEU A 9 8.74 8.01 -31.62
C LEU A 9 8.49 9.38 -30.97
N SER A 10 9.18 10.42 -31.45
CA SER A 10 8.98 11.79 -30.98
C SER A 10 7.59 12.34 -31.32
N ALA A 11 7.05 12.00 -32.50
CA ALA A 11 5.70 12.39 -32.90
C ALA A 11 4.60 11.70 -32.06
N LEU A 12 4.80 10.43 -31.66
CA LEU A 12 3.88 9.74 -30.74
C LEU A 12 3.86 10.36 -29.34
N LEU A 13 5.01 10.82 -28.84
CA LEU A 13 5.13 11.43 -27.52
C LEU A 13 4.48 12.82 -27.45
N LEU A 14 4.57 13.63 -28.51
CA LEU A 14 3.90 14.94 -28.55
C LEU A 14 2.38 14.83 -28.77
N ALA A 15 1.88 13.77 -29.40
CA ALA A 15 0.45 13.53 -29.56
C ALA A 15 -0.23 13.05 -28.27
N GLY A 16 0.53 12.56 -27.29
CA GLY A 16 0.02 12.00 -26.03
C GLY A 16 -0.27 13.01 -24.91
N CYS A 17 0.09 14.28 -25.07
CA CYS A 17 -0.06 15.29 -24.01
C CYS A 17 -1.38 16.07 -24.06
N GLY A 18 -2.28 15.81 -25.02
CA GLY A 18 -3.36 16.76 -25.35
C GLY A 18 -4.80 16.37 -24.96
N THR A 19 -5.12 15.09 -24.78
CA THR A 19 -6.53 14.69 -24.70
C THR A 19 -6.79 13.82 -23.47
N VAL A 20 -7.21 14.48 -22.39
CA VAL A 20 -7.96 13.83 -21.32
C VAL A 20 -9.26 13.31 -21.93
N ALA A 21 -9.56 12.02 -21.76
CA ALA A 21 -10.80 11.44 -22.24
C ALA A 21 -12.01 12.23 -21.68
N PRO A 22 -13.09 12.45 -22.45
CA PRO A 22 -14.25 13.21 -21.98
C PRO A 22 -14.91 12.56 -20.76
N GLU A 23 -14.71 11.26 -20.58
CA GLU A 23 -15.21 10.46 -19.45
C GLU A 23 -14.27 10.46 -18.23
N ALA A 24 -13.15 11.21 -18.29
CA ALA A 24 -12.22 11.23 -17.17
C ALA A 24 -12.84 11.97 -15.98
N PRO A 25 -12.70 11.43 -14.76
CA PRO A 25 -13.13 12.14 -13.57
C PRO A 25 -12.38 13.48 -13.47
N ALA A 26 -13.07 14.52 -13.01
CA ALA A 26 -12.46 15.82 -12.77
C ALA A 26 -11.25 15.68 -11.84
N LEU A 27 -10.14 16.31 -12.22
CA LEU A 27 -8.97 16.36 -11.35
C LEU A 27 -9.34 17.11 -10.07
N LEU A 28 -8.90 16.58 -8.93
CA LEU A 28 -9.04 17.28 -7.66
C LEU A 28 -8.29 18.62 -7.73
N PRO A 29 -8.87 19.71 -7.20
CA PRO A 29 -8.18 20.99 -7.18
C PRO A 29 -6.97 20.91 -6.22
N LEU A 30 -5.91 21.67 -6.52
CA LEU A 30 -4.61 21.55 -5.85
C LEU A 30 -4.67 21.83 -4.34
N ASP A 31 -5.57 22.72 -3.93
CA ASP A 31 -5.85 23.04 -2.53
C ASP A 31 -6.47 21.85 -1.78
N GLU A 32 -7.38 21.11 -2.42
CA GLU A 32 -7.94 19.89 -1.85
C GLU A 32 -6.90 18.78 -1.77
N ILE A 33 -6.02 18.65 -2.78
CA ILE A 33 -4.88 17.74 -2.73
C ILE A 33 -3.95 18.11 -1.57
N ALA A 34 -3.62 19.41 -1.43
CA ALA A 34 -2.76 19.91 -0.37
C ALA A 34 -3.39 19.68 1.02
N ALA A 35 -4.69 19.90 1.18
CA ALA A 35 -5.40 19.66 2.43
C ALA A 35 -5.45 18.16 2.79
N ARG A 36 -5.69 17.28 1.82
CA ARG A 36 -5.69 15.82 2.04
C ARG A 36 -4.31 15.26 2.33
N THR A 37 -3.26 15.88 1.80
CA THR A 37 -1.87 15.48 2.01
C THR A 37 -1.22 16.23 3.18
N ALA A 38 -1.88 17.23 3.76
CA ALA A 38 -1.42 17.94 4.94
C ALA A 38 -1.34 16.96 6.13
N GLY A 39 -0.10 16.59 6.48
CA GLY A 39 0.19 15.61 7.53
C GLY A 39 0.38 14.18 7.04
N ALA A 40 0.28 13.91 5.74
CA ALA A 40 0.66 12.60 5.17
C ALA A 40 2.16 12.30 5.36
N ALA A 41 2.98 13.35 5.50
CA ALA A 41 4.41 13.24 5.79
C ALA A 41 4.75 13.20 7.29
N ASP A 42 3.75 13.11 8.19
CA ASP A 42 4.01 12.99 9.63
C ASP A 42 4.58 11.60 9.95
N SER A 43 5.92 11.51 9.90
CA SER A 43 6.67 10.28 10.17
C SER A 43 6.42 9.76 11.58
N THR A 44 6.14 10.63 12.56
CA THR A 44 5.91 10.22 13.95
C THR A 44 4.61 9.44 14.10
N ARG A 45 3.56 9.85 13.37
CA ARG A 45 2.29 9.13 13.28
C ARG A 45 2.46 7.78 12.57
N GLY A 46 3.24 7.76 11.49
CA GLY A 46 3.58 6.52 10.77
C GLY A 46 4.30 5.52 11.67
N GLU A 47 5.35 5.95 12.37
CA GLU A 47 6.09 5.12 13.31
C GLU A 47 5.23 4.60 14.47
N ALA A 48 4.35 5.44 15.01
CA ALA A 48 3.43 5.01 16.07
C ALA A 48 2.45 3.94 15.57
N ALA A 49 1.92 4.10 14.36
CA ALA A 49 1.06 3.12 13.73
C ALA A 49 1.80 1.80 13.45
N SER A 50 3.04 1.85 12.94
CA SER A 50 3.87 0.65 12.75
C SER A 50 4.13 -0.07 14.08
N ARG A 51 4.52 0.65 15.14
CA ARG A 51 4.73 0.05 16.46
C ARG A 51 3.49 -0.65 17.00
N GLU A 52 2.31 -0.04 16.82
CA GLU A 52 1.03 -0.64 17.22
C GLU A 52 0.72 -1.91 16.40
N LEU A 53 0.93 -1.88 15.08
CA LEU A 53 0.74 -3.06 14.21
C LEU A 53 1.68 -4.20 14.59
N ALA A 54 2.97 -3.90 14.82
CA ALA A 54 3.95 -4.87 15.29
C ALA A 54 3.55 -5.48 16.64
N TRP A 55 3.12 -4.65 17.59
CA TRP A 55 2.66 -5.10 18.89
C TRP A 55 1.45 -6.03 18.76
N ARG A 56 0.43 -5.65 17.98
CA ARG A 56 -0.76 -6.49 17.72
C ARG A 56 -0.40 -7.82 17.06
N ALA A 57 0.46 -7.80 16.06
CA ALA A 57 0.92 -9.01 15.38
C ALA A 57 1.68 -9.93 16.34
N SER A 58 2.50 -9.37 17.23
CA SER A 58 3.21 -10.14 18.27
C SER A 58 2.25 -10.79 19.26
N ALA A 59 1.20 -10.08 19.70
CA ALA A 59 0.20 -10.59 20.63
C ALA A 59 -0.60 -11.76 20.03
N LEU A 60 -0.96 -11.66 18.74
CA LEU A 60 -1.63 -12.74 18.02
C LEU A 60 -0.73 -13.99 17.89
N ARG A 61 0.55 -13.81 17.59
CA ARG A 61 1.54 -14.91 17.55
C ARG A 61 1.71 -15.56 18.93
N ALA A 62 1.74 -14.76 20.01
CA ALA A 62 1.84 -15.28 21.37
C ALA A 62 0.62 -16.15 21.74
N ARG A 63 -0.59 -15.72 21.38
CA ARG A 63 -1.82 -16.52 21.55
C ARG A 63 -1.77 -17.82 20.75
N ALA A 64 -1.38 -17.75 19.47
CA ALA A 64 -1.22 -18.95 18.64
C ALA A 64 -0.16 -19.93 19.22
N ALA A 65 0.92 -19.41 19.81
CA ALA A 65 1.94 -20.22 20.47
C ALA A 65 1.41 -20.88 21.76
N ALA A 66 0.54 -20.19 22.51
CA ALA A 66 -0.12 -20.77 23.68
C ALA A 66 -1.05 -21.93 23.30
N LEU A 67 -1.87 -21.77 22.24
CA LEU A 67 -2.71 -22.84 21.70
C LEU A 67 -1.88 -24.07 21.28
N ARG A 68 -0.77 -23.84 20.58
CA ARG A 68 0.16 -24.90 20.18
C ARG A 68 0.72 -25.66 21.38
N ARG A 69 1.12 -24.97 22.46
CA ARG A 69 1.62 -25.61 23.69
C ARG A 69 0.55 -26.41 24.41
N GLY A 70 -0.71 -26.01 24.30
CA GLY A 70 -1.85 -26.79 24.78
C GLY A 70 -2.15 -28.04 23.97
N GLY A 71 -1.37 -28.36 22.93
CA GLY A 71 -1.58 -29.51 22.06
C GLY A 71 -2.76 -29.37 21.10
N VAL A 72 -3.34 -28.17 21.00
CA VAL A 72 -4.51 -27.90 20.15
C VAL A 72 -4.03 -27.28 18.84
N GLU A 73 -3.92 -28.12 17.80
CA GLU A 73 -3.90 -27.65 16.43
C GLU A 73 -5.34 -27.37 16.00
N SER A 74 -5.71 -26.09 15.97
CA SER A 74 -7.06 -25.64 15.61
C SER A 74 -7.05 -24.67 14.44
N GLN A 75 -8.19 -24.60 13.76
CA GLN A 75 -8.46 -23.56 12.77
C GLN A 75 -8.25 -22.15 13.37
N GLU A 76 -8.57 -21.97 14.65
CA GLU A 76 -8.33 -20.73 15.39
C GLU A 76 -6.84 -20.35 15.43
N ARG A 77 -5.94 -21.32 15.67
CA ARG A 77 -4.49 -21.06 15.63
C ARG A 77 -4.06 -20.58 14.24
N ALA A 78 -4.55 -21.22 13.18
CA ALA A 78 -4.25 -20.81 11.80
C ALA A 78 -4.78 -19.40 11.50
N ASP A 79 -5.98 -19.05 11.98
CA ASP A 79 -6.57 -17.72 11.83
C ASP A 79 -5.77 -16.63 12.52
N LEU A 80 -5.30 -16.88 13.74
CA LEU A 80 -4.43 -15.94 14.48
C LEU A 80 -3.13 -15.67 13.72
N LEU A 81 -2.50 -16.71 13.16
CA LEU A 81 -1.28 -16.57 12.37
C LEU A 81 -1.52 -15.85 11.03
N ARG A 82 -2.64 -16.13 10.35
CA ARG A 82 -3.03 -15.42 9.12
C ARG A 82 -3.22 -13.92 9.38
N ARG A 83 -3.93 -13.56 10.45
CA ARG A 83 -4.14 -12.16 10.85
C ARG A 83 -2.83 -11.47 11.22
N ALA A 84 -1.96 -12.13 11.98
CA ALA A 84 -0.65 -11.60 12.31
C ALA A 84 0.23 -11.37 11.06
N ALA A 85 0.14 -12.27 10.07
CA ALA A 85 0.87 -12.14 8.82
C ALA A 85 0.34 -11.01 7.92
N ALA A 86 -0.97 -10.74 7.95
CA ALA A 86 -1.56 -9.59 7.25
C ALA A 86 -1.04 -8.27 7.82
N MET A 87 -1.06 -8.12 9.15
CA MET A 87 -0.57 -6.90 9.81
C MET A 87 0.91 -6.60 9.53
N SER A 88 1.77 -7.63 9.46
CA SER A 88 3.19 -7.44 9.13
C SER A 88 3.46 -7.22 7.64
N ARG A 89 2.49 -7.45 6.75
CA ARG A 89 2.60 -7.07 5.33
C ARG A 89 2.28 -5.60 5.12
N ASP A 90 1.35 -5.05 5.88
CA ASP A 90 1.00 -3.63 5.84
C ASP A 90 2.12 -2.71 6.36
N GLU A 91 3.17 -3.27 7.00
CA GLU A 91 4.37 -2.54 7.41
C GLU A 91 5.45 -2.40 6.32
N ARG A 92 5.33 -3.11 5.18
CA ARG A 92 6.33 -3.12 4.09
C ARG A 92 5.90 -2.28 2.91
#